data_AF-A0A3V9CDI6-F1
#
_entry.id   AF-A0A3V9CDI6-F1
#
_cell.length_a   1.000
_cell.length_b   1.000
_cell.length_c   1.000
_cell.angle_alpha   90.00
_cell.angle_beta   90.00
_cell.angle_gamma   90.00
#
_symmetry.space_group_name_H-M   'P 1'
#
loop_
_entity.id
_entity.type
_entity.pdbx_description
1 polymer ?
#
loop_
_entity_poly.entity_id
_entity_poly.type
_entity_poly.pdbx_seq_one_letter_code
_entity_poly.pdbx_strand_id
1 'polypeptide(L)'
;MDSGYWQSQFEDWLRHHHQEQDAAHDIFHFRRVWATAQTLGENSPVDWLVVLSACYFHDIVSLAKNHPQRHRSSILAAAETRRIFLRDFPDFPAEKLAGICHAIEAHSFSAKIAPTTPEAKIVQDADRLEALGAIGLARVFAVSGALGVALFDADDPFADRRPLNDKQFALDHFQTKLLKLPLTMQTERGKYLAQRNADFLVSYMAKLSAELKGDYETRDEAVIQMFATHQ
;
A
#
# COMPACT_ATOMS: atom_id res chain seq x y z
N MET A 1 -3.37 29.17 4.06
CA MET A 1 -3.86 27.96 4.77
C MET A 1 -2.72 26.96 4.76
N ASP A 2 -2.39 26.37 5.90
CA ASP A 2 -1.31 25.37 6.01
C ASP A 2 -1.85 23.95 5.83
N SER A 3 -0.95 22.96 5.85
CA SER A 3 -1.32 21.54 5.73
C SER A 3 -2.18 21.04 6.88
N GLY A 4 -2.06 21.61 8.08
CA GLY A 4 -2.84 21.22 9.25
C GLY A 4 -4.32 21.59 9.12
N TYR A 5 -4.59 22.80 8.62
CA TYR A 5 -5.94 23.23 8.27
C TYR A 5 -6.59 22.26 7.27
N TRP A 6 -5.91 22.01 6.13
CA TRP A 6 -6.47 21.16 5.08
C TRP A 6 -6.64 19.71 5.52
N GLN A 7 -5.73 19.18 6.34
CA GLN A 7 -5.89 17.85 6.91
C GLN A 7 -7.18 17.74 7.72
N SER A 8 -7.48 18.72 8.59
CA SER A 8 -8.73 18.73 9.36
C SER A 8 -9.95 18.77 8.43
N GLN A 9 -9.93 19.63 7.41
CA GLN A 9 -11.03 19.73 6.45
C GLN A 9 -11.28 18.42 5.69
N PHE A 10 -10.22 17.72 5.28
CA PHE A 10 -10.33 16.43 4.59
C PHE A 10 -10.88 15.34 5.51
N GLU A 11 -10.39 15.25 6.74
CA GLU A 11 -10.88 14.28 7.72
C GLU A 11 -12.35 14.53 8.06
N ASP A 12 -12.75 15.79 8.26
CA ASP A 12 -14.13 16.15 8.52
C ASP A 12 -15.02 15.80 7.32
N TRP A 13 -14.60 16.11 6.10
CA TRP A 13 -15.34 15.77 4.89
C TRP A 13 -15.52 14.25 4.76
N LEU A 14 -14.46 13.46 4.96
CA LEU A 14 -14.50 12.00 4.88
C LEU A 14 -15.45 11.39 5.91
N ARG A 15 -15.48 11.90 7.15
CA ARG A 15 -16.42 11.44 8.18
C ARG A 15 -17.88 11.60 7.78
N HIS A 16 -18.20 12.64 7.02
CA HIS A 16 -19.57 12.93 6.59
C HIS A 16 -19.97 12.24 5.28
N HIS A 17 -19.01 11.92 4.41
CA HIS A 17 -19.30 11.45 3.04
C HIS A 17 -18.82 10.02 2.75
N HIS A 18 -17.94 9.46 3.57
CA HIS A 18 -17.31 8.16 3.33
C HIS A 18 -17.64 7.18 4.47
N GLN A 19 -18.92 6.79 4.55
CA GLN A 19 -19.39 5.78 5.50
C GLN A 19 -19.38 4.37 4.89
N GLU A 20 -18.54 3.51 5.49
CA GLU A 20 -18.53 2.03 5.51
C GLU A 20 -18.54 1.23 4.19
N GLN A 21 -17.45 0.49 3.95
CA GLN A 21 -17.53 -0.91 3.46
C GLN A 21 -16.23 -1.74 3.56
N ASP A 22 -15.09 -1.19 3.99
CA ASP A 22 -13.85 -1.98 4.08
C ASP A 22 -13.03 -1.59 5.32
N ALA A 23 -12.95 -2.49 6.30
CA ALA A 23 -12.17 -2.29 7.53
C ALA A 23 -10.66 -2.05 7.27
N ALA A 24 -10.19 -2.33 6.05
CA ALA A 24 -8.83 -2.09 5.61
C ALA A 24 -8.57 -0.67 5.04
N HIS A 25 -9.61 0.09 4.71
CA HIS A 25 -9.51 1.41 4.03
C HIS A 25 -10.23 2.53 4.82
N ASP A 26 -10.05 2.55 6.14
CA ASP A 26 -10.58 3.59 7.02
C ASP A 26 -9.70 4.87 7.00
N ILE A 27 -10.19 5.99 7.54
CA ILE A 27 -9.46 7.26 7.74
C ILE A 27 -8.07 7.01 8.38
N PHE A 28 -7.94 5.97 9.20
CA PHE A 28 -6.66 5.55 9.77
C PHE A 28 -5.62 5.09 8.73
N HIS A 29 -6.03 4.45 7.61
CA HIS A 29 -5.15 4.15 6.47
C HIS A 29 -4.59 5.45 5.90
N PHE A 30 -5.45 6.41 5.56
CA PHE A 30 -5.03 7.70 5.01
C PHE A 30 -4.08 8.46 5.94
N ARG A 31 -4.36 8.46 7.25
CA ARG A 31 -3.47 9.06 8.26
C ARG A 31 -2.09 8.41 8.31
N ARG A 32 -1.99 7.08 8.24
CA ARG A 32 -0.70 6.37 8.25
C ARG A 32 0.08 6.56 6.96
N VAL A 33 -0.60 6.55 5.82
CA VAL A 33 0.00 6.88 4.52
C VAL A 33 0.55 8.31 4.55
N TRP A 34 -0.22 9.27 5.06
CA TRP A 34 0.24 10.65 5.21
C TRP A 34 1.46 10.77 6.13
N ALA A 35 1.44 10.15 7.32
CA ALA A 35 2.57 10.19 8.25
C ALA A 35 3.85 9.56 7.64
N THR A 36 3.68 8.49 6.85
CA THR A 36 4.77 7.86 6.13
C THR A 36 5.28 8.76 5.02
N ALA A 37 4.39 9.39 4.25
CA ALA A 37 4.75 10.34 3.20
C ALA A 37 5.57 11.53 3.74
N GLN A 38 5.22 12.03 4.93
CA GLN A 38 6.02 13.05 5.63
C GLN A 38 7.45 12.55 5.93
N THR A 39 7.59 11.31 6.41
CA THR A 39 8.90 10.68 6.67
C THR A 39 9.72 10.48 5.40
N LEU A 40 9.07 10.12 4.29
CA LEU A 40 9.74 9.93 3.00
C LEU A 40 10.18 11.25 2.36
N GLY A 41 9.38 12.31 2.54
CA GLY A 41 9.60 13.62 1.92
C GLY A 41 10.35 14.64 2.77
N GLU A 42 10.78 14.31 4.00
CA GLU A 42 11.36 15.25 4.99
C GLU A 42 12.44 16.19 4.42
N ASN A 43 13.26 15.71 3.48
CA ASN A 43 14.34 16.48 2.84
C ASN A 43 14.13 16.73 1.34
N SER A 44 12.89 16.56 0.84
CA SER A 44 12.56 16.72 -0.57
C SER A 44 11.81 18.04 -0.81
N PRO A 45 12.21 18.85 -1.81
CA PRO A 45 11.45 20.03 -2.18
C PRO A 45 10.19 19.60 -2.93
N VAL A 46 9.06 19.52 -2.22
CA VAL A 46 7.77 19.06 -2.76
C VAL A 46 6.61 19.96 -2.32
N ASP A 47 5.53 19.96 -3.08
CA ASP A 47 4.30 20.59 -2.65
C ASP A 47 3.54 19.69 -1.66
N TRP A 48 3.68 19.98 -0.38
CA TRP A 48 3.03 19.21 0.68
C TRP A 48 1.51 19.20 0.63
N LEU A 49 0.85 20.20 0.03
CA LEU A 49 -0.59 20.15 -0.14
C LEU A 49 -1.00 19.15 -1.23
N VAL A 50 -0.17 18.98 -2.26
CA VAL A 50 -0.37 17.92 -3.27
C VAL A 50 -0.22 16.55 -2.64
N VAL A 51 0.86 16.34 -1.87
CA VAL A 51 1.12 15.06 -1.18
C VAL A 51 -0.01 14.74 -0.19
N LEU A 52 -0.36 15.68 0.68
CA LEU A 52 -1.44 15.52 1.66
C LEU A 52 -2.76 15.13 0.96
N SER A 53 -3.17 15.90 -0.04
CA SER A 53 -4.43 15.66 -0.75
C SER A 53 -4.43 14.30 -1.44
N ALA A 54 -3.32 13.93 -2.09
CA ALA A 54 -3.22 12.62 -2.72
C ALA A 54 -3.28 11.48 -1.69
N CYS A 55 -2.59 11.60 -0.54
CA CYS A 55 -2.66 10.60 0.53
C CYS A 55 -4.09 10.38 1.07
N TYR A 56 -4.91 11.44 1.17
CA TYR A 56 -6.27 11.33 1.70
C TYR A 56 -7.31 10.83 0.69
N PHE A 57 -7.08 11.03 -0.61
CA PHE A 57 -8.08 10.73 -1.63
C PHE A 57 -7.67 9.63 -2.62
N HIS A 58 -6.47 9.05 -2.52
CA HIS A 58 -5.97 8.07 -3.50
C HIS A 58 -6.87 6.84 -3.70
N ASP A 59 -7.56 6.41 -2.64
CA ASP A 59 -8.46 5.26 -2.63
C ASP A 59 -9.95 5.66 -2.45
N ILE A 60 -10.30 6.93 -2.71
CA ILE A 60 -11.69 7.41 -2.60
C ILE A 60 -12.66 6.64 -3.52
N VAL A 61 -12.12 6.04 -4.59
CA VAL A 61 -12.81 5.06 -5.42
C VAL A 61 -11.99 3.78 -5.47
N SER A 62 -12.50 2.73 -4.82
CA SER A 62 -11.86 1.41 -4.82
C SER A 62 -12.82 0.33 -5.32
N LEU A 63 -12.59 -0.14 -6.55
CA LEU A 63 -13.31 -1.30 -7.09
C LEU A 63 -12.81 -2.59 -6.41
N ALA A 64 -13.72 -3.52 -6.15
CA ALA A 64 -13.43 -4.81 -5.52
C ALA A 64 -12.26 -5.56 -6.20
N LYS A 65 -11.50 -6.34 -5.42
CA LYS A 65 -10.28 -7.02 -5.90
C LYS A 65 -10.51 -7.96 -7.08
N ASN A 66 -11.70 -8.54 -7.20
CA ASN A 66 -12.12 -9.43 -8.28
C ASN A 66 -12.76 -8.70 -9.49
N HIS A 67 -12.90 -7.37 -9.44
CA HIS A 67 -13.55 -6.62 -10.50
C HIS A 67 -12.68 -6.55 -11.77
N PRO A 68 -13.24 -6.80 -12.97
CA PRO A 68 -12.46 -6.83 -14.23
C PRO A 68 -11.75 -5.51 -14.55
N GLN A 69 -12.30 -4.40 -14.06
CA GLN A 69 -11.75 -3.06 -14.27
C GLN A 69 -10.94 -2.53 -13.08
N ARG A 70 -10.48 -3.39 -12.16
CA ARG A 70 -9.68 -2.98 -10.99
C ARG A 70 -8.47 -2.09 -11.34
N HIS A 71 -7.85 -2.30 -12.51
CA HIS A 71 -6.74 -1.47 -12.98
C HIS A 71 -7.13 0.01 -13.21
N ARG A 72 -8.42 0.33 -13.31
CA ARG A 72 -8.95 1.69 -13.49
C ARG A 72 -9.28 2.39 -12.18
N SER A 73 -9.22 1.71 -11.03
CA SER A 73 -9.63 2.31 -9.73
C SER A 73 -8.89 3.62 -9.46
N SER A 74 -7.57 3.69 -9.66
CA SER A 74 -6.81 4.93 -9.42
C SER A 74 -7.17 6.07 -10.36
N ILE A 75 -7.49 5.77 -11.62
CA ILE A 75 -7.95 6.78 -12.60
C ILE A 75 -9.33 7.31 -12.21
N LEU A 76 -10.22 6.42 -11.78
CA LEU A 76 -11.55 6.80 -11.30
C LEU A 76 -11.45 7.61 -10.00
N ALA A 77 -10.56 7.22 -9.09
CA ALA A 77 -10.28 7.95 -7.86
C ALA A 77 -9.80 9.38 -8.17
N ALA A 78 -8.82 9.55 -9.06
CA ALA A 78 -8.32 10.87 -9.45
C ALA A 78 -9.42 11.76 -10.07
N ALA A 79 -10.25 11.19 -10.96
CA ALA A 79 -11.37 11.90 -11.56
C ALA A 79 -12.40 12.34 -10.51
N GLU A 80 -12.69 11.48 -9.53
CA GLU A 80 -13.61 11.80 -8.44
C GLU A 80 -13.01 12.81 -7.47
N THR A 81 -11.73 12.69 -7.11
CA THR A 81 -11.00 13.70 -6.33
C THR A 81 -11.12 15.07 -6.98
N ARG A 82 -10.91 15.17 -8.29
CA ARG A 82 -11.06 16.46 -9.00
C ARG A 82 -12.47 17.04 -8.84
N ARG A 83 -13.51 16.21 -8.91
CA ARG A 83 -14.91 16.67 -8.72
C ARG A 83 -15.17 17.12 -7.28
N ILE A 84 -14.72 16.35 -6.30
CA ILE A 84 -14.84 16.68 -4.87
C ILE A 84 -14.18 18.03 -4.60
N PHE A 85 -12.95 18.25 -5.06
CA PHE A 85 -12.25 19.51 -4.83
C PHE A 85 -12.94 20.71 -5.46
N LEU A 86 -13.44 20.59 -6.69
CA LEU A 86 -14.16 21.68 -7.36
C LEU A 86 -15.52 21.99 -6.72
N ARG A 87 -16.16 21.00 -6.07
CA ARG A 87 -17.50 21.15 -5.47
C ARG A 87 -17.44 21.57 -4.01
N ASP A 88 -16.60 20.90 -3.22
CA ASP A 88 -16.64 20.92 -1.76
C ASP A 88 -15.49 21.71 -1.13
N PHE A 89 -14.42 21.99 -1.91
CA PHE A 89 -13.26 22.73 -1.44
C PHE A 89 -12.95 23.94 -2.36
N PRO A 90 -13.89 24.90 -2.53
CA PRO A 90 -13.73 26.02 -3.46
C PRO A 90 -12.54 26.93 -3.16
N ASP A 91 -12.09 26.98 -1.91
CA ASP A 91 -10.92 27.75 -1.48
C ASP A 91 -9.57 27.02 -1.70
N PHE A 92 -9.61 25.78 -2.18
CA PHE A 92 -8.39 25.01 -2.44
C PHE A 92 -7.69 25.51 -3.72
N PRO A 93 -6.35 25.66 -3.73
CA PRO A 93 -5.62 26.15 -4.90
C PRO A 93 -5.78 25.23 -6.12
N ALA A 94 -6.53 25.68 -7.13
CA ALA A 94 -6.90 24.87 -8.30
C ALA A 94 -5.70 24.41 -9.13
N GLU A 95 -4.59 25.17 -9.12
CA GLU A 95 -3.34 24.85 -9.81
C GLU A 95 -2.69 23.55 -9.30
N LYS A 96 -3.00 23.13 -8.06
CA LYS A 96 -2.47 21.91 -7.45
C LYS A 96 -3.20 20.64 -7.91
N LEU A 97 -4.41 20.77 -8.46
CA LEU A 97 -5.27 19.63 -8.82
C LEU A 97 -4.62 18.69 -9.84
N ALA A 98 -3.87 19.23 -10.80
CA ALA A 98 -3.18 18.41 -11.79
C ALA A 98 -2.14 17.48 -11.13
N GLY A 99 -1.36 18.01 -10.18
CA GLY A 99 -0.39 17.23 -9.41
C GLY A 99 -1.05 16.18 -8.54
N ILE A 100 -2.17 16.52 -7.90
CA ILE A 100 -2.96 15.60 -7.07
C ILE A 100 -3.49 14.43 -7.90
N CYS A 101 -4.12 14.73 -9.03
CA CYS A 101 -4.68 13.70 -9.92
C CYS A 101 -3.59 12.74 -10.40
N HIS A 102 -2.44 13.26 -10.84
CA HIS A 102 -1.32 12.43 -11.28
C HIS A 102 -0.76 11.55 -10.14
N ALA A 103 -0.59 12.10 -8.92
CA ALA A 103 -0.15 11.30 -7.78
C ALA A 103 -1.12 10.17 -7.43
N ILE A 104 -2.43 10.44 -7.49
CA ILE A 104 -3.48 9.44 -7.30
C ILE A 104 -3.49 8.42 -8.44
N GLU A 105 -3.38 8.82 -9.69
CA GLU A 105 -3.34 7.88 -10.82
C GLU A 105 -2.16 6.91 -10.73
N ALA A 106 -0.99 7.45 -10.38
CA ALA A 106 0.28 6.74 -10.37
C ALA A 106 0.52 5.88 -9.12
N HIS A 107 -0.18 6.07 -8.01
CA HIS A 107 0.11 5.29 -6.78
C HIS A 107 -0.11 3.77 -6.99
N SER A 108 -1.15 3.40 -7.74
CA SER A 108 -1.60 2.01 -7.84
C SER A 108 -0.66 1.14 -8.67
N PHE A 109 -0.19 0.03 -8.08
CA PHE A 109 0.57 -1.00 -8.79
C PHE A 109 -0.16 -1.56 -10.02
N SER A 110 -1.50 -1.59 -9.99
CA SER A 110 -2.31 -2.26 -11.03
C SER A 110 -2.55 -1.38 -12.26
N ALA A 111 -2.47 -0.05 -12.11
CA ALA A 111 -2.64 0.89 -13.20
C ALA A 111 -1.41 0.98 -14.12
N LYS A 112 -0.22 0.59 -13.62
CA LYS A 112 1.06 0.67 -14.33
C LYS A 112 1.39 2.07 -14.88
N ILE A 113 0.88 3.11 -14.21
CA ILE A 113 1.20 4.50 -14.50
C ILE A 113 2.48 4.86 -13.74
N ALA A 114 3.48 5.39 -14.46
CA ALA A 114 4.77 5.73 -13.86
C ALA A 114 4.66 7.08 -13.11
N PRO A 115 5.11 7.18 -11.85
CA PRO A 115 5.12 8.44 -11.11
C PRO A 115 6.26 9.33 -11.63
N THR A 116 5.90 10.42 -12.31
CA THR A 116 6.86 11.36 -12.90
C THR A 116 7.32 12.48 -11.97
N THR A 117 6.49 12.86 -10.98
CA THR A 117 6.78 13.95 -10.04
C THR A 117 7.28 13.43 -8.68
N PRO A 118 8.07 14.21 -7.94
CA PRO A 118 8.49 13.85 -6.58
C PRO A 118 7.31 13.52 -5.65
N GLU A 119 6.22 14.29 -5.74
CA GLU A 119 5.01 14.08 -4.94
C GLU A 119 4.39 12.71 -5.25
N ALA A 120 4.24 12.36 -6.53
CA ALA A 120 3.69 11.07 -6.94
C ALA A 120 4.56 9.90 -6.50
N LYS A 121 5.89 10.07 -6.52
CA LYS A 121 6.85 9.06 -6.04
C LYS A 121 6.71 8.83 -4.53
N ILE A 122 6.62 9.91 -3.75
CA ILE A 122 6.42 9.85 -2.29
C ILE A 122 5.10 9.18 -1.94
N VAL A 123 3.99 9.58 -2.59
CA VAL A 123 2.67 9.01 -2.32
C VAL A 123 2.63 7.53 -2.69
N GLN A 124 3.20 7.15 -3.84
CA GLN A 124 3.31 5.75 -4.25
C GLN A 124 4.09 4.91 -3.23
N ASP A 125 5.26 5.37 -2.79
CA ASP A 125 6.07 4.64 -1.82
C ASP A 125 5.38 4.55 -0.46
N ALA A 126 4.74 5.63 0.00
CA ALA A 126 4.04 5.66 1.27
C ALA A 126 2.86 4.67 1.32
N ASP A 127 2.04 4.61 0.25
CA ASP A 127 0.96 3.63 0.16
C ASP A 127 1.48 2.20 0.05
N ARG A 128 2.53 1.96 -0.76
CA ARG A 128 3.11 0.61 -0.90
C ARG A 128 3.75 0.10 0.39
N LEU A 129 4.28 0.98 1.24
CA LEU A 129 4.83 0.60 2.54
C LEU A 129 3.77 0.00 3.47
N GLU A 130 2.49 0.39 3.36
CA GLU A 130 1.39 -0.20 4.14
C GLU A 130 1.12 -1.67 3.78
N ALA A 131 1.58 -2.14 2.62
CA ALA A 131 1.50 -3.54 2.23
C ALA A 131 2.63 -4.40 2.82
N LEU A 132 3.59 -3.80 3.53
CA LEU A 132 4.74 -4.48 4.13
C LEU A 132 4.69 -4.40 5.68
N GLY A 133 5.62 -5.10 6.33
CA GLY A 133 5.76 -5.08 7.79
C GLY A 133 4.55 -5.68 8.51
N ALA A 134 4.37 -5.31 9.78
CA ALA A 134 3.32 -5.89 10.63
C ALA A 134 1.89 -5.58 10.14
N ILE A 135 1.66 -4.35 9.64
CA ILE A 135 0.35 -3.95 9.09
C ILE A 135 0.08 -4.73 7.81
N GLY A 136 1.05 -4.79 6.89
CA GLY A 136 0.94 -5.55 5.65
C GLY A 136 0.64 -7.02 5.90
N LEU A 137 1.35 -7.64 6.85
CA LEU A 137 1.13 -9.01 7.29
C LEU A 137 -0.33 -9.25 7.73
N ALA A 138 -0.85 -8.40 8.62
CA ALA A 138 -2.23 -8.50 9.09
C ALA A 138 -3.24 -8.34 7.93
N ARG A 139 -3.00 -7.38 7.03
CA ARG A 139 -3.87 -7.11 5.88
C ARG A 139 -3.93 -8.28 4.90
N VAL A 140 -2.82 -8.96 4.63
CA VAL A 140 -2.82 -10.12 3.72
C VAL A 140 -3.77 -11.19 4.22
N PHE A 141 -3.67 -11.57 5.50
CA PHE A 141 -4.52 -12.63 6.04
C PHE A 141 -5.96 -12.20 6.25
N ALA A 142 -6.21 -10.96 6.68
CA ALA A 142 -7.57 -10.42 6.81
C ALA A 142 -8.30 -10.44 5.46
N VAL A 143 -7.66 -9.97 4.38
CA VAL A 143 -8.29 -9.98 3.06
C VAL A 143 -8.39 -11.39 2.48
N SER A 144 -7.37 -12.24 2.68
CA SER A 144 -7.42 -13.63 2.21
C SER A 144 -8.55 -14.41 2.88
N GLY A 145 -8.76 -14.20 4.19
CA GLY A 145 -9.88 -14.76 4.93
C GLY A 145 -11.25 -14.29 4.40
N ALA A 146 -11.39 -12.99 4.12
CA ALA A 146 -12.62 -12.45 3.53
C ALA A 146 -12.91 -12.99 2.11
N LEU A 147 -11.86 -13.37 1.37
CA LEU A 147 -11.97 -13.96 0.03
C LEU A 147 -12.08 -15.49 0.04
N GLY A 148 -12.05 -16.14 1.22
CA GLY A 148 -12.07 -17.60 1.34
C GLY A 148 -10.82 -18.30 0.79
N VAL A 149 -9.68 -17.59 0.76
CA VAL A 149 -8.40 -18.09 0.28
C VAL A 149 -7.69 -18.82 1.43
N ALA A 150 -7.11 -19.99 1.16
CA ALA A 150 -6.37 -20.75 2.17
C ALA A 150 -5.10 -19.99 2.61
N LEU A 151 -4.65 -20.20 3.85
CA LEU A 151 -3.46 -19.50 4.35
C LEU A 151 -2.20 -19.88 3.55
N PHE A 152 -2.00 -21.17 3.33
CA PHE A 152 -0.89 -21.75 2.59
C PHE A 152 -1.23 -23.19 2.20
N ASP A 153 -0.45 -23.76 1.29
CA ASP A 153 -0.51 -25.18 0.98
C ASP A 153 0.17 -25.99 2.10
N ALA A 154 -0.44 -27.09 2.54
CA ALA A 154 0.04 -27.87 3.68
C ALA A 154 1.30 -28.70 3.37
N ASP A 155 1.46 -29.13 2.12
CA ASP A 155 2.58 -29.98 1.68
C ASP A 155 3.70 -29.16 1.03
N ASP A 156 3.37 -27.98 0.47
CA ASP A 156 4.31 -27.07 -0.16
C ASP A 156 3.99 -25.58 0.13
N PRO A 157 4.22 -25.11 1.38
CA PRO A 157 3.88 -23.74 1.79
C PRO A 157 4.58 -22.65 0.96
N PHE A 158 5.79 -22.92 0.47
CA PHE A 158 6.61 -21.95 -0.27
C PHE A 158 6.57 -22.13 -1.79
N ALA A 159 5.78 -23.08 -2.30
CA ALA A 159 5.63 -23.35 -3.73
C ALA A 159 6.94 -23.78 -4.43
N ASP A 160 7.75 -24.62 -3.79
CA ASP A 160 9.00 -25.12 -4.37
C ASP A 160 8.77 -26.10 -5.53
N ARG A 161 7.63 -26.80 -5.52
CA ARG A 161 7.29 -27.88 -6.48
C ARG A 161 6.08 -27.53 -7.35
N ARG A 162 5.50 -26.34 -7.18
CA ARG A 162 4.29 -25.86 -7.88
C ARG A 162 4.43 -24.40 -8.28
N PRO A 163 3.68 -23.89 -9.27
CA PRO A 163 3.62 -22.46 -9.51
C PRO A 163 2.95 -21.71 -8.35
N LEU A 164 3.36 -20.46 -8.13
CA LEU A 164 2.70 -19.54 -7.19
C LEU A 164 1.27 -19.23 -7.65
N ASN A 165 0.32 -19.31 -6.73
CA ASN A 165 -1.10 -19.02 -6.93
C ASN A 165 -1.67 -18.25 -5.73
N ASP A 166 -1.52 -16.93 -5.77
CA ASP A 166 -2.00 -16.02 -4.71
C ASP A 166 -3.54 -15.85 -4.67
N LYS A 167 -4.27 -16.49 -5.58
CA LYS A 167 -5.73 -16.63 -5.52
C LYS A 167 -6.17 -17.85 -4.72
N GLN A 168 -5.27 -18.79 -4.48
CA GLN A 168 -5.54 -20.03 -3.76
C GLN A 168 -4.86 -20.05 -2.39
N PHE A 169 -3.66 -19.47 -2.29
CA PHE A 169 -2.85 -19.46 -1.06
C PHE A 169 -2.37 -18.05 -0.71
N ALA A 170 -2.67 -17.59 0.50
CA ALA A 170 -2.31 -16.26 0.98
C ALA A 170 -0.79 -16.07 1.07
N LEU A 171 -0.06 -17.10 1.49
CA LEU A 171 1.40 -17.07 1.64
C LEU A 171 2.12 -16.86 0.30
N ASP A 172 1.57 -17.38 -0.79
CA ASP A 172 2.11 -17.14 -2.14
C ASP A 172 2.13 -15.65 -2.49
N HIS A 173 1.18 -14.86 -1.96
CA HIS A 173 1.11 -13.42 -2.20
C HIS A 173 2.38 -12.67 -1.74
N PHE A 174 3.07 -13.20 -0.73
CA PHE A 174 4.32 -12.64 -0.24
C PHE A 174 5.35 -12.64 -1.36
N GLN A 175 5.51 -13.78 -2.05
CA GLN A 175 6.49 -13.96 -3.12
C GLN A 175 6.02 -13.35 -4.45
N THR A 176 4.72 -13.44 -4.77
CA THR A 176 4.22 -12.90 -6.05
C THR A 176 4.35 -11.38 -6.09
N LYS A 177 4.11 -10.71 -4.95
CA LYS A 177 4.00 -9.25 -4.88
C LYS A 177 4.85 -8.62 -3.77
N LEU A 178 4.62 -8.97 -2.50
CA LEU A 178 5.13 -8.16 -1.38
C LEU A 178 6.66 -8.06 -1.35
N LEU A 179 7.36 -9.18 -1.47
CA LEU A 179 8.83 -9.22 -1.44
C LEU A 179 9.48 -8.55 -2.67
N LYS A 180 8.70 -8.24 -3.71
CA LYS A 180 9.18 -7.49 -4.88
C LYS A 180 8.97 -5.98 -4.72
N LEU A 181 8.14 -5.53 -3.78
CA LEU A 181 7.86 -4.11 -3.58
C LEU A 181 9.11 -3.26 -3.31
N PRO A 182 10.10 -3.69 -2.50
CA PRO A 182 11.31 -2.91 -2.26
C PRO A 182 12.05 -2.54 -3.56
N LEU A 183 12.07 -3.43 -4.56
CA LEU A 183 12.72 -3.18 -5.85
C LEU A 183 11.99 -2.16 -6.73
N THR A 184 10.73 -1.89 -6.42
CA THR A 184 9.86 -1.00 -7.20
C THR A 184 9.60 0.34 -6.52
N MET A 185 10.19 0.56 -5.34
CA MET A 185 10.12 1.85 -4.65
C MET A 185 10.85 2.93 -5.45
N GLN A 186 10.35 4.15 -5.38
CA GLN A 186 10.79 5.29 -6.19
C GLN A 186 11.80 6.19 -5.48
N THR A 187 11.76 6.20 -4.15
CA THR A 187 12.60 7.02 -3.29
C THR A 187 13.63 6.14 -2.59
N GLU A 188 14.85 6.66 -2.38
CA GLU A 188 15.89 5.93 -1.65
C GLU A 188 15.45 5.60 -0.22
N ARG A 189 14.77 6.56 0.44
CA ARG A 189 14.22 6.36 1.78
C ARG A 189 13.12 5.31 1.79
N GLY A 190 12.22 5.33 0.80
CA GLY A 190 11.15 4.36 0.63
C GLY A 190 11.70 2.96 0.41
N LYS A 191 12.71 2.81 -0.47
CA LYS A 191 13.41 1.55 -0.70
C LYS A 191 14.05 0.99 0.57
N TYR A 192 14.75 1.84 1.33
CA TYR A 192 15.36 1.45 2.61
C TYR A 192 14.31 0.93 3.62
N LEU A 193 13.21 1.67 3.81
CA LEU A 193 12.16 1.27 4.75
C LEU A 193 11.41 0.02 4.27
N ALA A 194 11.18 -0.08 2.95
CA ALA A 194 10.53 -1.23 2.34
C ALA A 194 11.35 -2.50 2.54
N GLN A 195 12.67 -2.42 2.38
CA GLN A 195 13.55 -3.56 2.61
C GLN A 195 13.45 -4.07 4.05
N ARG A 196 13.55 -3.18 5.04
CA ARG A 196 13.41 -3.57 6.46
C ARG A 196 12.05 -4.20 6.77
N ASN A 197 10.99 -3.66 6.18
CA ASN A 197 9.64 -4.18 6.37
C ASN A 197 9.41 -5.50 5.61
N ALA A 198 10.10 -5.74 4.50
CA ALA A 198 10.13 -7.01 3.80
C ALA A 198 10.93 -8.07 4.58
N ASP A 199 12.06 -7.70 5.19
CA ASP A 199 12.86 -8.59 6.04
C ASP A 199 12.06 -9.09 7.27
N PHE A 200 11.16 -8.25 7.78
CA PHE A 200 10.20 -8.66 8.82
C PHE A 200 9.24 -9.76 8.31
N LEU A 201 8.72 -9.62 7.07
CA LEU A 201 7.87 -10.66 6.47
C LEU A 201 8.65 -11.97 6.25
N VAL A 202 9.91 -11.88 5.83
CA VAL A 202 10.79 -13.06 5.72
C VAL A 202 11.00 -13.73 7.07
N SER A 203 11.22 -12.93 8.13
CA SER A 203 11.34 -13.46 9.49
C SER A 203 10.07 -14.16 9.97
N TYR A 204 8.89 -13.64 9.60
CA TYR A 204 7.61 -14.30 9.86
C TYR A 204 7.50 -15.63 9.09
N MET A 205 7.83 -15.65 7.80
CA MET A 205 7.82 -16.88 6.99
C MET A 205 8.77 -17.95 7.56
N ALA A 206 9.95 -17.55 8.01
CA ALA A 206 10.90 -18.45 8.64
C ALA A 206 10.37 -19.04 9.94
N LYS A 207 9.66 -18.24 10.74
CA LYS A 207 9.01 -18.74 11.96
C LYS A 207 7.86 -19.70 11.63
N LEU A 208 7.02 -19.35 10.66
CA LEU A 208 5.93 -20.20 10.17
C LEU A 208 6.46 -21.55 9.68
N SER A 209 7.54 -21.56 8.90
CA SER A 209 8.18 -22.80 8.43
C SER A 209 8.65 -23.71 9.58
N ALA A 210 9.27 -23.12 10.60
CA ALA A 210 9.71 -23.86 11.78
C ALA A 210 8.52 -24.47 12.54
N GLU A 211 7.46 -23.69 12.77
CA GLU A 211 6.25 -24.17 13.46
C GLU A 211 5.56 -25.31 12.71
N LEU A 212 5.51 -25.25 11.37
CA LEU A 212 4.98 -26.32 10.53
C LEU A 212 5.80 -27.62 10.62
N LYS A 213 7.09 -27.51 10.94
CA LYS A 213 7.97 -28.66 11.20
C LYS A 213 7.95 -29.13 12.66
N GLY A 214 7.14 -28.47 13.50
CA GLY A 214 7.02 -28.77 14.93
C GLY A 214 8.02 -28.04 15.83
N ASP A 215 8.82 -27.12 15.29
CA ASP A 215 9.75 -26.30 16.07
C ASP A 215 9.11 -24.94 16.44
N TYR A 216 8.66 -24.86 17.69
CA TYR A 216 8.06 -23.65 18.25
C TYR A 216 9.08 -22.71 18.91
N GLU A 217 10.35 -23.06 18.97
CA GLU A 217 11.40 -22.25 19.60
C GLU A 217 12.14 -21.39 18.58
N THR A 218 12.59 -21.99 17.47
CA THR A 218 13.53 -21.32 16.56
C THR A 218 12.85 -20.76 15.30
N ARG A 219 13.66 -20.33 14.32
CA ARG A 219 13.24 -19.90 12.99
C ARG A 219 14.00 -20.71 11.96
N ASP A 220 13.36 -21.01 10.84
CA ASP A 220 13.99 -21.74 9.74
C ASP A 220 15.02 -20.87 9.00
N GLU A 221 16.31 -21.11 9.28
CA GLU A 221 17.41 -20.37 8.67
C GLU A 221 17.47 -20.56 7.15
N ALA A 222 17.01 -21.70 6.63
CA ALA A 222 16.99 -21.95 5.19
C ALA A 222 16.02 -20.99 4.48
N VAL A 223 14.86 -20.72 5.09
CA VAL A 223 13.88 -19.74 4.57
C VAL A 223 14.45 -18.32 4.62
N ILE A 224 15.14 -17.97 5.71
CA ILE A 224 15.82 -16.67 5.82
C ILE A 224 16.84 -16.54 4.70
N GLN A 225 17.68 -17.54 4.47
CA GLN A 225 18.71 -17.50 3.45
C GLN A 225 18.15 -17.49 2.03
N MET A 226 17.03 -18.18 1.79
CA MET A 226 16.35 -18.24 0.50
C MET A 226 15.75 -16.89 0.09
N PHE A 227 15.19 -16.15 1.05
CA PHE A 227 14.55 -14.85 0.81
C PHE A 227 15.38 -13.66 1.26
N ALA A 228 16.60 -13.88 1.77
CA ALA A 228 17.58 -12.84 1.99
C ALA A 228 17.94 -12.26 0.63
N THR A 229 17.30 -11.14 0.30
CA THR A 229 17.63 -10.32 -0.87
C THR A 229 19.14 -10.15 -0.93
N HIS A 230 19.78 -10.61 -2.01
CA HIS A 230 21.18 -10.27 -2.29
C HIS A 230 21.31 -8.75 -2.14
N GLN A 231 22.21 -8.33 -1.23
CA GLN A 231 22.55 -6.93 -0.97
C GLN A 231 22.88 -6.18 -2.25
#